data_AF-A0A7W0MV78-F1
#
_entry.id   AF-A0A7W0MV78-F1
#
_cell.length_a   1.000
_cell.length_b   1.000
_cell.length_c   1.000
_cell.angle_alpha   90.00
_cell.angle_beta   90.00
_cell.angle_gamma   90.00
#
_symmetry.space_group_name_H-M   'P 1'
#
loop_
_entity.id
_entity.type
_entity.pdbx_description
1 polymer ?
#
loop_
_entity_poly.entity_id
_entity_poly.type
_entity_poly.pdbx_seq_one_letter_code
_entity_poly.pdbx_strand_id
1 'polypeptide(L)' 'MSVDLGPTCPNCSEPWLRPSNLPARYRCVYCLHRFELTSLCADCGEHSTIVRMSNSAVLTCNACGASMLREI' A
#
# COMPACT_ATOMS: atom_id res chain seq x y z
N MET A 1 -5.73 -20.32 13.38
CA MET A 1 -4.49 -20.09 12.63
C MET A 1 -4.79 -19.04 11.58
N SER A 2 -4.44 -17.78 11.81
CA SER A 2 -4.63 -16.73 10.80
C SER A 2 -3.46 -16.80 9.83
N VAL A 3 -3.73 -17.23 8.60
CA VAL A 3 -2.73 -17.26 7.54
C VAL A 3 -2.47 -15.82 7.09
N ASP A 4 -1.25 -15.33 7.32
CA ASP A 4 -0.83 -14.01 6.86
C ASP A 4 -0.55 -14.09 5.35
N LEU A 5 -1.60 -13.88 4.55
CA LEU A 5 -1.60 -14.08 3.10
C LEU A 5 -0.83 -12.97 2.36
N GLY A 6 -0.71 -11.81 2.99
CA GLY A 6 -0.10 -10.61 2.46
C GLY A 6 -0.99 -9.38 2.64
N PRO A 7 -0.55 -8.23 2.10
CA PRO A 7 -1.32 -7.00 2.19
C PRO A 7 -2.62 -7.08 1.39
N THR A 8 -3.65 -6.42 1.91
CA THR A 8 -4.97 -6.34 1.30
C THR A 8 -5.00 -5.33 0.17
N CYS A 9 -5.56 -5.74 -0.97
CA CYS A 9 -5.81 -4.88 -2.11
C CYS A 9 -6.94 -3.89 -1.78
N PRO A 10 -6.75 -2.57 -1.94
CA PRO A 10 -7.81 -1.60 -1.64
C PRO A 10 -8.98 -1.64 -2.63
N ASN A 11 -8.83 -2.28 -3.80
CA ASN A 11 -9.89 -2.38 -4.80
C ASN A 11 -10.77 -3.62 -4.59
N CYS A 12 -10.17 -4.82 -4.59
CA CYS A 12 -10.93 -6.08 -4.43
C CYS A 12 -10.99 -6.61 -3.00
N SER A 13 -10.33 -5.96 -2.03
CA SER A 13 -10.25 -6.40 -0.63
C SER A 13 -9.62 -7.79 -0.39
N GLU A 14 -8.97 -8.38 -1.39
CA GLU A 14 -8.22 -9.63 -1.20
C GLU A 14 -6.79 -9.40 -0.70
N PRO A 15 -6.23 -10.32 0.10
CA PRO A 15 -4.86 -10.26 0.63
C PRO A 15 -3.78 -10.71 -0.39
N TRP A 16 -4.04 -10.53 -1.69
CA TRP A 16 -3.16 -10.96 -2.80
C TRP A 16 -2.35 -9.82 -3.41
N LEU A 17 -2.10 -8.75 -2.67
CA LEU A 17 -1.31 -7.62 -3.15
C LEU A 17 0.18 -7.97 -3.07
N ARG A 18 0.89 -7.95 -4.22
CA ARG A 18 2.31 -8.28 -4.31
C ARG A 18 3.13 -7.08 -4.76
N PRO A 19 4.33 -6.85 -4.18
CA PRO A 19 5.25 -5.85 -4.69
C PRO A 19 5.73 -6.26 -6.10
N SER A 20 5.98 -5.26 -6.95
CA SER A 20 6.54 -5.43 -8.29
C SER A 20 8.07 -5.25 -8.27
N ASN A 21 8.72 -5.45 -9.42
CA ASN A 21 10.16 -5.16 -9.58
C ASN A 21 10.50 -3.66 -9.44
N LEU A 22 9.48 -2.79 -9.51
CA LEU A 22 9.66 -1.35 -9.33
C LEU A 22 9.45 -0.98 -7.86
N PRO A 23 10.32 -0.15 -7.28
CA PRO A 23 10.16 0.33 -5.91
C PRO A 23 8.84 1.09 -5.77
N ALA A 24 8.21 0.98 -4.61
CA ALA A 24 6.92 1.59 -4.32
C ALA A 24 5.80 1.18 -5.31
N ARG A 25 5.91 0.06 -6.04
CA ARG A 25 4.82 -0.45 -6.89
C ARG A 25 4.33 -1.79 -6.41
N TYR A 26 3.01 -1.92 -6.42
CA TYR A 26 2.27 -3.10 -6.03
C TYR A 26 1.31 -3.49 -7.13
N ARG A 27 1.00 -4.79 -7.22
CA ARG A 27 0.02 -5.32 -8.15
C ARG A 27 -0.79 -6.38 -7.45
N CYS A 28 -2.10 -6.31 -7.59
CA CYS A 28 -2.97 -7.37 -7.12
C CYS A 28 -2.92 -8.55 -8.11
N VAL A 29 -2.74 -9.76 -7.62
CA VAL A 29 -2.76 -10.97 -8.48
C VAL A 29 -4.20 -11.35 -8.87
N TYR A 30 -5.19 -10.96 -8.06
CA TYR A 30 -6.59 -11.28 -8.29
C TYR A 30 -7.25 -10.34 -9.30
N CYS A 31 -7.31 -9.04 -8.98
CA CYS A 31 -7.97 -8.06 -9.85
C CYS A 31 -7.02 -7.43 -10.90
N LEU A 32 -5.72 -7.78 -10.90
CA LEU A 32 -4.69 -7.29 -11.83
C LEU A 32 -4.43 -5.77 -11.83
N HIS A 33 -5.09 -5.02 -10.94
CA HIS A 33 -4.86 -3.59 -10.76
C HIS A 33 -3.48 -3.30 -10.20
N ARG A 34 -2.93 -2.17 -10.63
CA ARG A 34 -1.61 -1.69 -10.29
C ARG A 34 -1.75 -0.54 -9.32
N PHE A 35 -0.90 -0.53 -8.32
CA PHE A 35 -0.87 0.49 -7.30
C PHE A 35 0.55 1.02 -7.17
N GLU A 36 0.67 2.31 -6.94
CA GLU A 36 1.90 2.96 -6.52
C GLU A 36 1.75 3.48 -5.09
N LEU A 37 2.79 3.33 -4.28
CA LEU A 37 2.86 3.86 -2.94
C LEU A 37 3.33 5.31 -3.03
N THR A 38 2.44 6.24 -2.70
CA THR A 38 2.73 7.67 -2.74
C THR A 38 3.21 8.15 -1.37
N SER A 39 4.14 9.11 -1.34
CA SER A 39 4.56 9.76 -0.09
C SER A 39 3.49 10.71 0.46
N LEU A 40 2.63 11.23 -0.41
CA LEU A 40 1.45 12.02 -0.06
C LEU A 40 0.26 11.09 0.12
N CYS A 41 -0.42 11.18 1.26
CA CYS A 41 -1.71 10.54 1.40
C CYS A 41 -2.73 11.24 0.48
N ALA A 42 -3.40 10.48 -0.39
CA ALA A 42 -4.42 11.01 -1.29
C ALA A 42 -5.68 11.51 -0.56
N ASP A 43 -5.89 11.09 0.69
CA ASP A 43 -7.11 11.33 1.44
C ASP A 43 -7.01 12.57 2.35
N CYS A 44 -5.96 12.65 3.17
CA CYS A 44 -5.76 13.78 4.10
C CYS A 44 -4.72 14.82 3.62
N GLY A 45 -3.98 14.54 2.55
CA GLY A 45 -2.92 15.42 2.06
C GLY A 45 -1.66 15.45 2.94
N GLU A 46 -1.60 14.66 4.01
CA GLU A 46 -0.43 14.56 4.86
C GLU A 46 0.73 13.95 4.05
N HIS A 47 1.88 14.63 4.08
CA HIS A 47 3.12 14.08 3.58
C HIS A 47 3.66 13.16 4.66
N SER A 48 3.61 11.85 4.44
CA SER A 48 4.40 10.91 5.23
C SER A 48 5.86 11.23 4.94
N THR A 49 6.47 12.06 5.79
CA THR A 49 7.91 12.22 5.75
C THR A 49 8.47 10.82 6.02
N ILE A 50 9.36 10.33 5.16
CA ILE A 50 10.07 9.05 5.31
C ILE A 50 11.07 9.17 6.49
N VAL A 51 10.61 9.69 7.63
CA VAL A 51 11.42 9.86 8.84
C VAL A 51 11.35 8.52 9.56
N ARG A 52 12.36 7.71 9.25
CA ARG A 52 12.75 6.44 9.89
C ARG A 52 11.90 5.23 9.52
N MET A 53 12.03 4.79 8.26
CA MET A 53 11.76 3.40 7.90
C MET A 53 12.86 2.50 8.46
N SER A 54 12.60 1.88 9.61
CA SER A 54 13.47 0.86 10.19
C SER A 54 13.06 -0.57 9.86
N ASN A 55 11.99 -0.85 9.08
CA ASN A 55 11.79 -2.13 8.33
C ASN A 55 10.39 -2.37 7.73
N SER A 56 9.39 -1.51 7.92
CA SER A 56 8.04 -1.75 7.41
C SER A 56 7.65 -0.69 6.38
N ALA A 57 7.43 -1.10 5.12
CA ALA A 57 6.73 -0.29 4.14
C ALA A 57 5.29 -0.11 4.63
N VAL A 58 5.00 1.02 5.29
CA VAL A 58 3.67 1.32 5.82
C VAL A 58 2.77 1.64 4.62
N LEU A 59 1.84 0.74 4.31
CA LEU A 59 0.88 0.88 3.20
C LEU A 59 -0.32 1.78 3.57
N THR A 60 -0.38 2.21 4.82
CA THR A 60 -1.45 3.01 5.41
C THR A 60 -0.89 4.32 5.99
N CYS A 61 -1.67 5.38 5.91
CA CYS A 61 -1.30 6.68 6.43
C CYS A 61 -1.40 6.67 7.96
N ASN A 62 -0.40 7.20 8.65
CA ASN A 62 -0.42 7.28 10.11
C ASN A 62 -1.42 8.35 10.64
N ALA A 63 -1.74 9.36 9.82
CA ALA A 63 -2.63 10.45 10.23
C ALA A 63 -4.11 10.06 10.14
N CYS A 64 -4.54 9.49 9.00
CA CYS A 64 -5.95 9.14 8.76
C CYS A 64 -6.23 7.63 8.69
N GLY A 65 -5.20 6.78 8.68
CA GLY A 65 -5.35 5.33 8.51
C GLY A 65 -5.66 4.90 7.06
N ALA A 66 -5.84 5.85 6.13
CA ALA A 66 -6.19 5.54 4.75
C ALA A 66 -5.04 4.85 4.00
N SER A 67 -5.38 4.08 2.97
CA SER A 67 -4.39 3.44 2.11
C SER A 67 -3.55 4.49 1.37
N MET A 68 -2.22 4.40 1.48
CA MET A 68 -1.28 5.22 0.70
C MET A 68 -1.00 4.65 -0.69
N LEU A 69 -1.76 3.60 -1.07
CA LEU A 69 -1.70 2.95 -2.36
C LEU A 69 -2.65 3.66 -3.31
N ARG A 70 -2.09 4.25 -4.37
CA ARG A 70 -2.83 4.91 -5.43
C ARG A 70 -2.86 4.04 -6.66
N GLU A 71 -4.04 3.84 -7.23
CA GLU A 71 -4.19 3.12 -8.50
C GLU A 71 -3.65 3.93 -9.68
N ILE A 72 -2.95 3.26 -10.61
CA ILE A 72 -2.38 3.85 -11.83
C ILE A 72 -2.84 3.16 -13.12
#